data_AF-A0A2D9HY93-F1
#
_entry.id   AF-A0A2D9HY93-F1
#
_cell.length_a   1.000
_cell.length_b   1.000
_cell.length_c   1.000
_cell.angle_alpha   90.00
_cell.angle_beta   90.00
_cell.angle_gamma   90.00
#
_symmetry.space_group_name_H-M   'P 1'
#
loop_
_entity.id
_entity.type
_entity.pdbx_description
1 polymer ?
#
loop_
_entity_poly.entity_id
_entity_poly.type
_entity_poly.pdbx_seq_one_letter_code
_entity_poly.pdbx_strand_id
1 'polypeptide(L)'
;MTSEKLFHYVTPYIFPLFPRDVARLTVGLDIQSVIDKRVPDRGSFTLDIDSKVWVAGKEISNAAETVFVQNGVATPEVLSLQFEAEDLGYVEIMINCADRPVFQRVQIDPGYGFFSFTSGAWMTVIPDMKYARPLIIESVKATGKFCAVHTSAHVDPKSGVGNSYFLVNPYEKDILTRFSSSAGKKMKHKVAPHSVEIASLEPLMGDSCWETVMLTGNNRLPLWDIRHAYNDVFSLFNIDHTDMWRGGATHRSTTMTGFARNAIRRVLRETGLRLS
;
A
#
# COMPACT_ATOMS: atom_id res chain seq x y z
N MET A 1 -10.34 8.35 32.51
CA MET A 1 -10.34 8.31 31.03
C MET A 1 -9.04 8.94 30.58
N THR A 2 -8.12 8.17 30.00
CA THR A 2 -6.91 8.73 29.39
C THR A 2 -7.33 9.50 28.13
N SER A 3 -7.00 10.79 28.01
CA SER A 3 -7.26 11.56 26.79
C SER A 3 -6.59 10.84 25.62
N GLU A 4 -7.35 10.45 24.59
CA GLU A 4 -6.76 9.88 23.37
C GLU A 4 -5.81 10.93 22.77
N LYS A 5 -4.56 10.52 22.50
CA LYS A 5 -3.55 11.39 21.91
C LYS A 5 -3.95 11.71 20.46
N LEU A 6 -4.07 12.99 20.14
CA LEU A 6 -4.35 13.48 18.79
C LEU A 6 -3.04 13.74 18.01
N PHE A 7 -3.14 13.73 16.69
CA PHE A 7 -2.04 13.96 15.76
C PHE A 7 -2.33 15.12 14.81
N HIS A 8 -1.27 15.78 14.35
CA HIS A 8 -1.36 16.87 13.37
C HIS A 8 -1.59 16.38 11.94
N TYR A 9 -1.22 15.14 11.61
CA TYR A 9 -1.28 14.65 10.25
C TYR A 9 -1.78 13.22 10.17
N VAL A 10 -2.31 12.86 8.99
CA VAL A 10 -2.50 11.47 8.57
C VAL A 10 -1.23 11.00 7.87
N THR A 11 -0.84 9.74 8.09
CA THR A 11 0.35 9.18 7.43
C THR A 11 0.25 9.37 5.91
N PRO A 12 1.31 9.84 5.22
CA PRO A 12 1.19 10.20 3.81
C PRO A 12 0.75 9.04 2.94
N TYR A 13 -0.10 9.30 1.95
CA TYR A 13 -0.47 8.36 0.90
C TYR A 13 0.62 8.35 -0.17
N ILE A 14 1.02 7.17 -0.60
CA ILE A 14 1.97 6.95 -1.69
C ILE A 14 1.21 6.30 -2.84
N PHE A 15 1.26 6.94 -4.00
CA PHE A 15 0.74 6.40 -5.25
C PHE A 15 1.88 6.18 -6.24
N PRO A 16 1.88 5.08 -7.01
CA PRO A 16 2.80 4.92 -8.12
C PRO A 16 2.49 5.96 -9.20
N LEU A 17 3.50 6.41 -9.94
CA LEU A 17 3.34 7.31 -11.06
C LEU A 17 4.11 6.77 -12.26
N PHE A 18 3.40 6.65 -13.38
CA PHE A 18 3.98 6.24 -14.66
C PHE A 18 4.32 7.47 -15.51
N PRO A 19 5.21 7.32 -16.51
CA PRO A 19 5.46 8.36 -17.49
C PRO A 19 4.16 8.86 -18.16
N ARG A 20 4.08 10.15 -18.48
CA ARG A 20 2.88 10.80 -19.03
C ARG A 20 2.42 10.24 -20.38
N ASP A 21 3.35 9.68 -21.16
CA ASP A 21 3.09 8.98 -22.41
C ASP A 21 2.52 7.56 -22.20
N VAL A 22 2.55 7.07 -20.95
CA VAL A 22 1.94 5.81 -20.53
C VAL A 22 0.59 6.06 -19.85
N ALA A 23 0.56 6.87 -18.78
CA ALA A 23 -0.66 7.09 -18.02
C ALA A 23 -0.66 8.42 -17.24
N ARG A 24 -1.86 8.97 -17.04
CA ARG A 24 -2.14 10.04 -16.09
C ARG A 24 -2.74 9.46 -14.81
N LEU A 25 -2.25 9.89 -13.65
CA LEU A 25 -2.85 9.55 -12.36
C LEU A 25 -3.87 10.63 -11.96
N THR A 26 -5.08 10.22 -11.60
CA THR A 26 -6.05 11.08 -10.91
C THR A 26 -6.35 10.50 -9.54
N VAL A 27 -6.21 11.30 -8.49
CA VAL A 27 -6.48 10.90 -7.11
C VAL A 27 -7.74 11.60 -6.63
N GLY A 28 -8.69 10.82 -6.12
CA GLY A 28 -9.85 11.32 -5.39
C GLY A 28 -9.60 11.18 -3.89
N LEU A 29 -9.46 12.29 -3.18
CA LEU A 29 -9.36 12.32 -1.73
C LEU A 29 -10.72 12.70 -1.14
N ASP A 30 -11.38 11.73 -0.52
CA ASP A 30 -12.61 11.95 0.25
C ASP A 30 -12.24 12.53 1.62
N ILE A 31 -12.13 13.86 1.68
CA ILE A 31 -11.74 14.60 2.88
C ILE A 31 -12.82 14.45 3.95
N GLN A 32 -14.10 14.48 3.58
CA GLN A 32 -15.19 14.31 4.53
C GLN A 32 -15.11 12.94 5.24
N SER A 33 -14.84 11.86 4.51
CA SER A 33 -14.60 10.53 5.10
C SER A 33 -13.40 10.53 6.05
N VAL A 34 -12.33 11.27 5.74
CA VAL A 34 -11.18 11.44 6.65
C VAL A 34 -11.64 12.13 7.94
N ILE A 35 -12.40 13.24 7.85
CA ILE A 35 -12.94 13.94 9.02
C ILE A 35 -13.82 13.01 9.86
N ASP A 36 -14.82 12.37 9.25
CA ASP A 36 -15.80 11.52 9.94
C ASP A 36 -15.16 10.35 10.69
N LYS A 37 -14.05 9.81 10.17
CA LYS A 37 -13.35 8.65 10.76
C LYS A 37 -12.27 9.03 11.75
N ARG A 38 -11.68 10.22 11.60
CA ARG A 38 -10.44 10.61 12.29
C ARG A 38 -10.63 11.73 13.29
N VAL A 39 -11.61 12.59 13.13
CA VAL A 39 -11.74 13.80 13.96
C VAL A 39 -12.88 13.59 14.95
N PRO A 40 -12.59 13.54 16.26
CA PRO A 40 -13.59 13.19 17.27
C PRO A 40 -14.53 14.35 17.60
N ASP A 41 -14.07 15.59 17.41
CA ASP A 41 -14.82 16.81 17.66
C ASP A 41 -15.31 17.42 16.35
N ARG A 42 -16.56 17.90 16.34
CA ARG A 42 -17.11 18.68 15.22
C ARG A 42 -16.70 20.15 15.35
N GLY A 43 -15.39 20.38 15.41
CA GLY A 43 -14.80 21.71 15.49
C GLY A 43 -14.65 22.38 14.13
N SER A 44 -14.11 23.60 14.15
CA SER A 44 -13.69 24.33 12.94
C SER A 44 -12.18 24.47 12.93
N PHE A 45 -11.55 24.17 11.80
CA PHE A 45 -10.10 24.18 11.60
C PHE A 45 -9.79 24.12 10.11
N THR A 46 -8.51 24.31 9.79
CA THR A 46 -8.01 24.26 8.41
C THR A 46 -7.14 23.02 8.24
N LEU A 47 -7.28 22.36 7.09
CA LEU A 47 -6.39 21.31 6.65
C LEU A 47 -5.55 21.76 5.46
N ASP A 48 -4.27 21.44 5.50
CA ASP A 48 -3.33 21.59 4.40
C ASP A 48 -3.11 20.22 3.75
N ILE A 49 -3.33 20.17 2.44
CA ILE A 49 -3.15 18.96 1.62
C ILE A 49 -1.91 19.17 0.75
N ASP A 50 -0.77 18.66 1.22
CA ASP A 50 0.51 18.77 0.53
C ASP A 50 0.70 17.58 -0.41
N SER A 51 0.94 17.85 -1.69
CA SER A 51 1.16 16.83 -2.72
C SER A 51 2.52 17.03 -3.37
N LYS A 52 3.39 16.02 -3.25
CA LYS A 52 4.75 16.03 -3.79
C LYS A 52 4.90 14.97 -4.86
N VAL A 53 5.50 15.34 -5.99
CA VAL A 53 5.83 14.42 -7.08
C VAL A 53 7.33 14.18 -7.09
N TRP A 54 7.72 12.91 -7.05
CA TRP A 54 9.11 12.49 -7.01
C TRP A 54 9.46 11.65 -8.24
N VAL A 55 10.53 12.03 -8.93
CA VAL A 55 11.07 11.34 -10.11
C VAL A 55 12.57 11.24 -9.98
N ALA A 56 13.12 10.04 -10.16
CA ALA A 56 14.56 9.78 -10.14
C ALA A 56 15.33 10.43 -8.96
N GLY A 57 14.75 10.39 -7.74
CA GLY A 57 15.37 10.95 -6.53
C GLY A 57 15.17 12.45 -6.33
N LYS A 58 14.41 13.14 -7.20
CA LYS A 58 14.17 14.59 -7.13
C LYS A 58 12.68 14.90 -6.96
N GLU A 59 12.40 15.86 -6.09
CA GLU A 59 11.08 16.50 -6.02
C GLU A 59 10.92 17.40 -7.25
N ILE A 60 9.99 17.08 -8.14
CA ILE A 60 9.76 17.83 -9.39
C ILE A 60 8.54 18.75 -9.32
N SER A 61 7.65 18.51 -8.36
CA SER A 61 6.48 19.35 -8.12
C SER A 61 6.05 19.25 -6.66
N ASN A 62 5.56 20.37 -6.14
CA ASN A 62 4.92 20.48 -4.84
C ASN A 62 3.70 21.40 -4.98
N ALA A 63 2.53 20.90 -4.62
CA ALA A 63 1.27 21.64 -4.60
C ALA A 63 0.65 21.53 -3.21
N ALA A 64 0.07 22.62 -2.73
CA ALA A 64 -0.66 22.67 -1.47
C ALA A 64 -2.08 23.16 -1.73
N GLU A 65 -3.06 22.42 -1.24
CA GLU A 65 -4.46 22.79 -1.26
C GLU A 65 -4.95 23.00 0.17
N THR A 66 -5.78 24.02 0.38
CA THR A 66 -6.36 24.30 1.70
C THR A 66 -7.82 23.87 1.73
N VAL A 67 -8.17 23.04 2.72
CA VAL A 67 -9.54 22.59 2.96
C VAL A 67 -10.03 23.18 4.27
N PHE A 68 -11.16 23.87 4.24
CA PHE A 68 -11.79 24.42 5.43
C PHE A 68 -12.75 23.41 6.04
N VAL A 69 -12.65 23.19 7.34
CA VAL A 69 -13.61 22.38 8.10
C VAL A 69 -14.41 23.30 8.99
N GLN A 70 -15.73 23.28 8.87
CA GLN A 70 -16.64 24.02 9.72
C GLN A 70 -17.65 23.06 10.35
N ASN A 71 -17.71 23.02 11.68
CA ASN A 71 -18.62 22.15 12.42
C ASN A 71 -18.55 20.67 11.98
N GLY A 72 -17.35 20.19 11.64
CA GLY A 72 -17.11 18.83 11.14
C GLY A 72 -17.42 18.58 9.66
N VAL A 73 -17.75 19.62 8.87
CA VAL A 73 -17.99 19.51 7.43
C VAL A 73 -16.82 20.13 6.66
N ALA A 74 -16.22 19.36 5.76
CA ALA A 74 -15.11 19.79 4.91
C ALA A 74 -15.61 20.53 3.66
N THR A 75 -14.89 21.55 3.22
CA THR A 75 -15.16 22.27 1.98
C THR A 75 -13.84 22.52 1.23
N PRO A 76 -13.60 21.83 0.10
CA PRO A 76 -14.46 20.80 -0.51
C PRO A 76 -14.52 19.49 0.30
N GLU A 77 -15.60 18.72 0.15
CA GLU A 77 -15.72 17.36 0.73
C GLU A 77 -14.79 16.36 0.04
N VAL A 78 -14.61 16.50 -1.28
CA VAL A 78 -13.74 15.66 -2.11
C VAL A 78 -12.79 16.55 -2.89
N LEU A 79 -11.51 16.23 -2.85
CA LEU A 79 -10.47 16.88 -3.64
C LEU A 79 -10.05 15.95 -4.79
N SER A 80 -10.04 16.47 -6.02
CA SER A 80 -9.57 15.73 -7.20
C SER A 80 -8.26 16.32 -7.67
N LEU A 81 -7.19 15.52 -7.60
CA LEU A 81 -5.83 15.92 -7.93
C LEU A 81 -5.34 15.12 -9.14
N GLN A 82 -4.69 15.79 -10.09
CA GLN A 82 -4.15 15.14 -11.29
C GLN A 82 -2.63 15.26 -11.32
N PHE A 83 -1.96 14.17 -11.64
CA PHE A 83 -0.51 14.07 -11.64
C PHE A 83 -0.01 13.42 -12.92
N GLU A 84 1.05 14.00 -13.47
CA GLU A 84 1.81 13.51 -14.61
C GLU A 84 3.30 13.73 -14.33
N ALA A 85 4.14 12.88 -14.91
CA ALA A 85 5.60 13.01 -14.85
C ALA A 85 6.21 12.60 -16.19
N GLU A 86 7.42 13.07 -16.48
CA GLU A 86 8.13 12.65 -17.70
C GLU A 86 8.70 11.23 -17.60
N ASP A 87 8.88 10.71 -16.39
CA ASP A 87 9.46 9.41 -16.13
C ASP A 87 8.78 8.76 -14.91
N LEU A 88 9.14 7.51 -14.63
CA LEU A 88 8.71 6.73 -13.48
C LEU A 88 8.95 7.47 -12.16
N GLY A 89 7.93 7.48 -11.32
CA GLY A 89 7.96 8.19 -10.06
C GLY A 89 6.89 7.74 -9.07
N TYR A 90 6.67 8.57 -8.07
CA TYR A 90 5.55 8.41 -7.14
C TYR A 90 5.03 9.77 -6.70
N VAL A 91 3.78 9.75 -6.24
CA VAL A 91 3.16 10.91 -5.59
C VAL A 91 3.05 10.61 -4.10
N GLU A 92 3.47 11.57 -3.28
CA GLU A 92 3.27 11.58 -1.83
C GLU A 92 2.25 12.66 -1.48
N ILE A 93 1.12 12.26 -0.88
CA ILE A 93 0.06 13.18 -0.46
C ILE A 93 -0.06 13.13 1.06
N MET A 94 0.08 14.28 1.71
CA MET A 94 -0.04 14.44 3.15
C MET A 94 -1.25 15.31 3.49
N ILE A 95 -2.03 14.89 4.48
CA ILE A 95 -3.13 15.68 5.05
C ILE A 95 -2.69 16.12 6.44
N ASN A 96 -2.59 17.43 6.65
CA ASN A 96 -2.05 18.07 7.85
C ASN A 96 -3.02 19.11 8.41
N CYS A 97 -3.05 19.29 9.72
CA CYS A 97 -3.62 20.44 10.42
C CYS A 97 -2.49 21.13 11.19
N ALA A 98 -1.96 22.22 10.63
CA ALA A 98 -0.83 22.93 11.22
C ALA A 98 -1.19 23.56 12.58
N ASP A 99 -2.40 24.09 12.73
CA ASP A 99 -2.81 24.88 13.89
C ASP A 99 -2.92 24.05 15.17
N ARG A 100 -3.47 22.83 15.08
CA ARG A 100 -3.72 21.96 16.23
C ARG A 100 -3.81 20.49 15.82
N PRO A 101 -3.51 19.54 16.72
CA PRO A 101 -3.72 18.13 16.44
C PRO A 101 -5.22 17.80 16.47
N VAL A 102 -5.74 17.22 15.39
CA VAL A 102 -7.17 16.89 15.24
C VAL A 102 -7.43 15.40 14.96
N PHE A 103 -6.43 14.67 14.47
CA PHE A 103 -6.62 13.30 14.01
C PHE A 103 -6.42 12.26 15.12
N GLN A 104 -7.36 11.33 15.25
CA GLN A 104 -7.29 10.15 16.08
C GLN A 104 -6.77 8.94 15.31
N ARG A 105 -5.96 8.14 15.99
CA ARG A 105 -5.46 6.80 15.61
C ARG A 105 -4.70 6.74 14.27
N VAL A 106 -3.72 5.85 14.21
CA VAL A 106 -3.12 5.43 12.94
C VAL A 106 -3.95 4.28 12.38
N GLN A 107 -5.05 4.58 11.71
CA GLN A 107 -5.77 3.60 10.88
C GLN A 107 -5.60 4.01 9.40
N ILE A 108 -5.67 3.01 8.53
CA ILE A 108 -5.46 3.19 7.10
C ILE A 108 -6.83 3.45 6.50
N ASP A 109 -7.05 4.64 5.97
CA ASP A 109 -8.21 4.92 5.14
C ASP A 109 -7.87 4.64 3.67
N PRO A 110 -8.75 3.98 2.92
CA PRO A 110 -8.55 3.82 1.50
C PRO A 110 -8.71 5.20 0.84
N GLY A 111 -7.60 5.80 0.42
CA GLY A 111 -7.65 6.69 -0.74
C GLY A 111 -7.88 5.84 -1.99
N TYR A 112 -8.35 6.45 -3.07
CA TYR A 112 -8.38 5.79 -4.38
C TYR A 112 -7.79 6.73 -5.42
N GLY A 113 -6.93 6.16 -6.26
CA GLY A 113 -6.50 6.77 -7.50
C GLY A 113 -7.03 5.96 -8.66
N PHE A 114 -7.03 6.56 -9.84
CA PHE A 114 -7.18 5.82 -11.07
C PHE A 114 -6.19 6.33 -12.11
N PHE A 115 -5.65 5.40 -12.88
CA PHE A 115 -4.86 5.67 -14.05
C PHE A 115 -5.76 5.78 -15.27
N SER A 116 -5.55 6.81 -16.08
CA SER A 116 -6.05 6.90 -17.44
C SER A 116 -4.87 6.66 -18.38
N PHE A 117 -4.82 5.49 -19.02
CA PHE A 117 -3.73 5.11 -19.91
C PHE A 117 -3.91 5.73 -21.30
N THR A 118 -2.81 6.01 -21.99
CA THR A 118 -2.83 6.52 -23.37
C THR A 118 -3.43 5.52 -24.36
N SER A 119 -3.46 4.24 -24.01
CA SER A 119 -4.18 3.19 -24.75
C SER A 119 -5.72 3.28 -24.65
N GLY A 120 -6.24 4.12 -23.75
CA GLY A 120 -7.67 4.23 -23.41
C GLY A 120 -8.12 3.29 -22.29
N ALA A 121 -7.22 2.45 -21.75
CA ALA A 121 -7.50 1.64 -20.58
C ALA A 121 -7.58 2.50 -19.31
N TRP A 122 -8.29 2.01 -18.30
CA TRP A 122 -8.43 2.64 -16.99
C TRP A 122 -8.26 1.60 -15.90
N MET A 123 -7.53 1.96 -14.85
CA MET A 123 -7.26 1.05 -13.72
C MET A 123 -7.31 1.81 -12.41
N THR A 124 -7.95 1.23 -11.41
CA THR A 124 -7.93 1.76 -10.04
C THR A 124 -6.63 1.38 -9.35
N VAL A 125 -6.11 2.29 -8.52
CA VAL A 125 -4.96 2.05 -7.65
C VAL A 125 -5.29 2.49 -6.24
N ILE A 126 -4.98 1.63 -5.27
CA ILE A 126 -5.08 1.95 -3.86
C ILE A 126 -3.71 2.47 -3.41
N PRO A 127 -3.62 3.57 -2.64
CA PRO A 127 -2.36 4.04 -2.12
C PRO A 127 -1.86 3.09 -1.03
N ASP A 128 -0.53 3.02 -0.93
CA ASP A 128 0.07 2.50 0.29
C ASP A 128 0.49 3.68 1.19
N MET A 129 0.46 3.49 2.50
CA MET A 129 0.83 4.55 3.44
C MET A 129 2.35 4.70 3.48
N LYS A 130 2.93 5.88 3.71
CA LYS A 130 4.39 6.04 3.87
C LYS A 130 4.88 5.47 5.20
N TYR A 131 4.14 5.69 6.27
CA TYR A 131 4.44 5.11 7.59
C TYR A 131 3.49 3.95 7.86
N ALA A 132 4.13 2.82 8.18
CA ALA A 132 3.55 1.49 8.29
C ALA A 132 2.28 1.40 9.15
N ARG A 133 1.43 0.42 8.78
CA ARG A 133 0.40 -0.13 9.66
C ARG A 133 1.08 -0.64 10.96
N PRO A 134 0.45 -0.55 12.14
CA PRO A 134 1.04 -1.04 13.40
C PRO A 134 1.60 -2.47 13.30
N LEU A 135 0.91 -3.36 12.58
CA LEU A 135 1.35 -4.74 12.33
C LEU A 135 2.70 -4.83 11.60
N ILE A 136 2.98 -3.94 10.65
CA ILE A 136 4.25 -3.91 9.92
C ILE A 136 5.34 -3.36 10.84
N ILE A 137 5.04 -2.34 11.64
CA ILE A 137 5.97 -1.80 12.65
C ILE A 137 6.37 -2.90 13.64
N GLU A 138 5.39 -3.67 14.12
CA GLU A 138 5.63 -4.79 15.03
C GLU A 138 6.43 -5.92 14.37
N SER A 139 6.13 -6.27 13.11
CA SER A 139 6.88 -7.28 12.36
C SER A 139 8.34 -6.88 12.15
N VAL A 140 8.60 -5.61 11.79
CA VAL A 140 9.96 -5.07 11.63
C VAL A 140 10.68 -5.03 12.97
N LYS A 141 10.01 -4.63 14.06
CA LYS A 141 10.59 -4.67 15.42
C LYS A 141 10.97 -6.09 15.84
N ALA A 142 10.14 -7.08 15.51
CA ALA A 142 10.36 -8.47 15.91
C ALA A 142 11.45 -9.18 15.08
N THR A 143 11.54 -8.88 13.78
CA THR A 143 12.41 -9.63 12.85
C THR A 143 13.63 -8.82 12.37
N GLY A 144 13.68 -7.52 12.69
CA GLY A 144 14.66 -6.58 12.16
C GLY A 144 14.53 -6.31 10.67
N LYS A 145 13.47 -6.81 10.01
CA LYS A 145 13.29 -6.74 8.56
C LYS A 145 11.85 -6.45 8.18
N PHE A 146 11.69 -5.72 7.09
CA PHE A 146 10.42 -5.67 6.38
C PHE A 146 10.20 -6.98 5.61
N CYS A 147 8.97 -7.47 5.56
CA CYS A 147 8.61 -8.69 4.83
C CYS A 147 7.25 -8.54 4.15
N ALA A 148 7.20 -8.80 2.84
CA ALA A 148 6.00 -8.87 2.03
C ALA A 148 6.02 -10.18 1.23
N VAL A 149 4.85 -10.77 0.99
CA VAL A 149 4.72 -12.03 0.26
C VAL A 149 3.65 -11.86 -0.81
N HIS A 150 3.93 -12.36 -2.01
CA HIS A 150 2.93 -12.59 -3.03
C HIS A 150 2.86 -14.09 -3.30
N THR A 151 1.68 -14.69 -3.11
CA THR A 151 1.48 -16.13 -3.23
C THR A 151 1.19 -16.58 -4.66
N SER A 152 0.99 -15.64 -5.59
CA SER A 152 0.53 -15.92 -6.96
C SER A 152 1.30 -15.12 -8.02
N ALA A 153 2.62 -14.98 -7.83
CA ALA A 153 3.49 -14.39 -8.84
C ALA A 153 3.41 -15.24 -10.11
N HIS A 154 3.23 -14.59 -11.27
CA HIS A 154 2.92 -15.28 -12.52
C HIS A 154 3.66 -14.66 -13.70
N VAL A 155 4.60 -15.41 -14.28
CA VAL A 155 5.29 -15.02 -15.51
C VAL A 155 5.16 -16.16 -16.50
N ASP A 156 4.53 -15.89 -17.63
CA ASP A 156 4.33 -16.85 -18.70
C ASP A 156 4.67 -16.20 -20.06
N PRO A 157 5.91 -16.39 -20.55
CA PRO A 157 6.33 -15.89 -21.86
C PRO A 157 5.48 -16.43 -23.01
N LYS A 158 4.95 -17.66 -22.90
CA LYS A 158 4.16 -18.29 -23.97
C LYS A 158 2.80 -17.62 -24.14
N SER A 159 2.20 -17.21 -23.02
CA SER A 159 0.95 -16.46 -22.99
C SER A 159 1.16 -14.94 -23.05
N GLY A 160 2.41 -14.48 -23.15
CA GLY A 160 2.74 -13.05 -23.22
C GLY A 160 2.50 -12.30 -21.91
N VAL A 161 2.57 -12.98 -20.76
CA VAL A 161 2.33 -12.39 -19.43
C VAL A 161 3.63 -12.15 -18.67
N GLY A 162 3.87 -10.91 -18.29
CA GLY A 162 4.92 -10.50 -17.35
C GLY A 162 4.34 -10.10 -16.00
N ASN A 163 5.17 -10.19 -14.97
CA ASN A 163 4.83 -9.77 -13.62
C ASN A 163 6.07 -9.20 -12.92
N SER A 164 5.89 -8.04 -12.32
CA SER A 164 6.94 -7.27 -11.68
C SER A 164 6.43 -6.68 -10.37
N TYR A 165 7.33 -6.31 -9.47
CA TYR A 165 6.98 -5.41 -8.38
C TYR A 165 7.37 -3.97 -8.72
N PHE A 166 6.43 -3.05 -8.49
CA PHE A 166 6.70 -1.62 -8.47
C PHE A 166 7.11 -1.24 -7.04
N LEU A 167 8.37 -0.86 -6.86
CA LEU A 167 8.98 -0.56 -5.55
C LEU A 167 9.17 0.94 -5.41
N VAL A 168 8.68 1.53 -4.33
CA VAL A 168 8.89 2.96 -4.03
C VAL A 168 9.74 3.11 -2.78
N ASN A 169 10.80 3.91 -2.84
CA ASN A 169 11.55 4.32 -1.66
C ASN A 169 11.26 5.79 -1.33
N PRO A 170 10.34 6.08 -0.39
CA PRO A 170 10.01 7.46 -0.02
C PRO A 170 10.95 8.04 1.06
N TYR A 171 12.11 7.43 1.30
CA TYR A 171 13.01 7.76 2.40
C TYR A 171 14.40 8.18 1.89
N GLU A 172 15.16 8.79 2.80
CA GLU A 172 16.48 9.39 2.56
C GLU A 172 17.65 8.40 2.36
N LYS A 173 17.41 7.10 2.56
CA LYS A 173 18.46 6.06 2.50
C LYS A 173 18.07 4.95 1.56
N ASP A 174 19.09 4.36 0.92
CA ASP A 174 18.94 3.16 0.08
C ASP A 174 18.17 2.05 0.83
N ILE A 175 17.18 1.49 0.15
CA ILE A 175 16.52 0.27 0.59
C ILE A 175 17.09 -0.91 -0.18
N LEU A 176 17.65 -1.86 0.55
CA LEU A 176 18.16 -3.11 0.01
C LEU A 176 17.08 -4.18 0.14
N THR A 177 16.54 -4.62 -0.98
CA THR A 177 15.53 -5.67 -1.03
C THR A 177 16.16 -6.99 -1.48
N ARG A 178 15.65 -8.09 -0.92
CA ARG A 178 15.98 -9.45 -1.33
C ARG A 178 14.70 -10.19 -1.60
N PHE A 179 14.66 -10.86 -2.73
CA PHE A 179 13.54 -11.68 -3.15
C PHE A 179 13.96 -13.14 -3.08
N SER A 180 13.02 -13.99 -2.70
CA SER A 180 13.18 -15.44 -2.73
C SER A 180 11.88 -16.09 -3.15
N SER A 181 11.96 -17.06 -4.07
CA SER A 181 10.79 -17.84 -4.49
C SER A 181 10.72 -19.21 -3.82
N SER A 182 9.54 -19.83 -3.90
CA SER A 182 9.31 -21.25 -3.56
C SER A 182 10.21 -22.20 -4.36
N ALA A 183 10.56 -21.87 -5.61
CA ALA A 183 11.57 -22.57 -6.41
C ALA A 183 13.03 -22.41 -5.91
N GLY A 184 13.26 -21.70 -4.80
CA GLY A 184 14.59 -21.50 -4.23
C GLY A 184 15.47 -20.49 -4.97
N LYS A 185 14.93 -19.80 -5.99
CA LYS A 185 15.60 -18.72 -6.72
C LYS A 185 15.64 -17.46 -5.86
N LYS A 186 16.64 -16.61 -6.09
CA LYS A 186 16.86 -15.38 -5.32
C LYS A 186 17.38 -14.27 -6.21
N MET A 187 16.96 -13.04 -5.92
CA MET A 187 17.50 -11.83 -6.52
C MET A 187 17.55 -10.69 -5.50
N LYS A 188 18.28 -9.62 -5.82
CA LYS A 188 18.43 -8.45 -4.96
C LYS A 188 18.20 -7.19 -5.79
N HIS A 189 17.53 -6.22 -5.21
CA HIS A 189 17.45 -4.87 -5.75
C HIS A 189 17.89 -3.85 -4.69
N LYS A 190 18.31 -2.70 -5.20
CA LYS A 190 18.60 -1.53 -4.40
C LYS A 190 17.73 -0.41 -4.94
N VAL A 191 16.85 0.13 -4.11
CA VAL A 191 16.01 1.26 -4.46
C VAL A 191 16.66 2.49 -3.83
N ALA A 192 17.11 3.42 -4.67
CA ALA A 192 17.76 4.65 -4.23
C ALA A 192 16.78 5.56 -3.45
N PRO A 193 17.27 6.58 -2.72
CA PRO A 193 16.40 7.47 -1.97
C PRO A 193 15.46 8.22 -2.91
N HIS A 194 14.20 8.37 -2.49
CA HIS A 194 13.18 9.10 -3.25
C HIS A 194 13.03 8.65 -4.71
N SER A 195 13.24 7.37 -4.98
CA SER A 195 13.15 6.79 -6.31
C SER A 195 12.18 5.62 -6.36
N VAL A 196 11.93 5.16 -7.59
CA VAL A 196 11.15 3.96 -7.86
C VAL A 196 11.97 2.97 -8.68
N GLU A 197 11.64 1.70 -8.56
CA GLU A 197 12.24 0.61 -9.31
C GLU A 197 11.15 -0.39 -9.72
N ILE A 198 11.18 -0.87 -10.96
CA ILE A 198 10.34 -1.99 -11.41
C ILE A 198 11.22 -3.24 -11.46
N ALA A 199 10.96 -4.18 -10.55
CA ALA A 199 11.70 -5.44 -10.45
C ALA A 199 10.92 -6.57 -11.11
N SER A 200 11.38 -7.04 -12.28
CA SER A 200 10.83 -8.23 -12.93
C SER A 200 10.96 -9.46 -12.04
N LEU A 201 9.87 -10.23 -11.91
CA LEU A 201 9.86 -11.47 -11.14
C LEU A 201 10.30 -12.68 -11.97
N GLU A 202 10.53 -12.51 -13.27
CA GLU A 202 10.98 -13.60 -14.17
C GLU A 202 12.20 -14.37 -13.65
N PRO A 203 13.26 -13.72 -13.10
CA PRO A 203 14.43 -14.45 -12.58
C PRO A 203 14.14 -15.34 -11.37
N LEU A 204 12.95 -15.20 -10.77
CA LEU A 204 12.50 -15.98 -9.62
C LEU A 204 11.68 -17.20 -10.01
N MET A 205 11.30 -17.33 -11.27
CA MET A 205 10.53 -18.46 -11.77
C MET A 205 11.38 -19.72 -11.78
N GLY A 206 10.77 -20.85 -11.37
CA GLY A 206 11.34 -22.18 -11.53
C GLY A 206 10.98 -22.78 -12.88
N ASP A 207 10.65 -24.07 -12.88
CA ASP A 207 10.09 -24.75 -14.07
C ASP A 207 8.59 -24.42 -14.27
N SER A 208 7.97 -23.77 -13.27
CA SER A 208 6.58 -23.33 -13.25
C SER A 208 6.47 -21.86 -13.66
N CYS A 209 5.36 -21.49 -14.31
CA CYS A 209 4.99 -20.08 -14.53
C CYS A 209 4.39 -19.41 -13.29
N TRP A 210 4.09 -20.18 -12.23
CA TRP A 210 3.55 -19.71 -10.96
C TRP A 210 4.52 -19.96 -9.81
N GLU A 211 4.76 -18.95 -8.99
CA GLU A 211 5.60 -19.05 -7.79
C GLU A 211 5.04 -18.23 -6.63
N THR A 212 5.40 -18.61 -5.40
CA THR A 212 5.30 -17.73 -4.24
C THR A 212 6.60 -16.96 -4.08
N VAL A 213 6.52 -15.63 -4.07
CA VAL A 213 7.67 -14.74 -3.93
C VAL A 213 7.59 -13.97 -2.62
N MET A 214 8.62 -14.12 -1.79
CA MET A 214 8.83 -13.31 -0.59
C MET A 214 9.84 -12.22 -0.86
N LEU A 215 9.50 -10.98 -0.52
CA LEU A 215 10.39 -9.83 -0.47
C LEU A 215 10.76 -9.53 0.98
N THR A 216 12.05 -9.32 1.24
CA THR A 216 12.55 -8.78 2.51
C THR A 216 13.37 -7.51 2.29
N GLY A 217 13.27 -6.55 3.20
CA GLY A 217 13.97 -5.27 3.13
C GLY A 217 14.66 -4.89 4.44
N ASN A 218 15.73 -4.09 4.35
CA ASN A 218 16.35 -3.42 5.52
C ASN A 218 15.46 -2.31 6.11
N ASN A 219 14.50 -1.82 5.33
CA ASN A 219 13.43 -0.94 5.76
C ASN A 219 12.14 -1.30 5.02
N ARG A 220 11.01 -0.76 5.48
CA ARG A 220 9.76 -0.83 4.73
C ARG A 220 9.89 -0.05 3.42
N LEU A 221 9.21 -0.53 2.39
CA LEU A 221 8.92 0.22 1.16
C LEU A 221 7.44 0.02 0.79
N PRO A 222 6.73 1.06 0.36
CA PRO A 222 5.52 0.91 -0.44
C PRO A 222 5.80 0.06 -1.69
N LEU A 223 4.91 -0.89 -1.97
CA LEU A 223 5.02 -1.72 -3.17
C LEU A 223 3.67 -2.16 -3.74
N TRP A 224 3.69 -2.44 -5.03
CA TRP A 224 2.58 -3.02 -5.78
C TRP A 224 3.06 -4.20 -6.62
N ASP A 225 2.23 -5.24 -6.71
CA ASP A 225 2.31 -6.24 -7.75
C ASP A 225 1.71 -5.67 -9.04
N ILE A 226 2.48 -5.66 -10.12
CA ILE A 226 2.00 -5.24 -11.43
C ILE A 226 2.05 -6.40 -12.41
N ARG A 227 0.95 -6.58 -13.15
CA ARG A 227 0.89 -7.52 -14.27
C ARG A 227 0.76 -6.77 -15.57
N HIS A 228 1.59 -7.16 -16.52
CA HIS A 228 1.83 -6.43 -17.75
C HIS A 228 2.17 -7.38 -18.89
N ALA A 229 2.19 -6.88 -20.13
CA ALA A 229 2.63 -7.68 -21.27
C ALA A 229 4.09 -8.13 -21.08
N TYR A 230 4.40 -9.36 -21.48
CA TYR A 230 5.76 -9.88 -21.37
C TYR A 230 6.73 -9.00 -22.18
N ASN A 231 7.84 -8.60 -21.57
CA ASN A 231 8.81 -7.61 -22.08
C ASN A 231 8.31 -6.16 -22.26
N ASP A 232 7.12 -5.82 -21.80
CA ASP A 232 6.62 -4.44 -21.78
C ASP A 232 5.93 -4.13 -20.45
N VAL A 233 6.65 -3.46 -19.55
CA VAL A 233 6.19 -3.12 -18.20
C VAL A 233 5.14 -2.00 -18.16
N PHE A 234 4.93 -1.29 -19.27
CA PHE A 234 4.01 -0.16 -19.36
C PHE A 234 2.65 -0.55 -19.95
N SER A 235 2.55 -1.69 -20.63
CA SER A 235 1.29 -2.31 -21.04
C SER A 235 0.67 -3.11 -19.88
N LEU A 236 0.12 -2.38 -18.91
CA LEU A 236 -0.44 -2.90 -17.67
C LEU A 236 -1.88 -3.38 -17.83
N PHE A 237 -2.21 -4.44 -17.10
CA PHE A 237 -3.59 -4.91 -16.94
C PHE A 237 -3.98 -5.21 -15.49
N ASN A 238 -3.01 -5.22 -14.56
CA ASN A 238 -3.31 -5.23 -13.13
C ASN A 238 -2.27 -4.45 -12.32
N ILE A 239 -2.72 -3.80 -11.26
CA ILE A 239 -1.90 -3.21 -10.20
C ILE A 239 -2.60 -3.45 -8.86
N ASP A 240 -1.95 -4.19 -7.98
CA ASP A 240 -2.53 -4.56 -6.68
C ASP A 240 -1.48 -4.51 -5.57
N HIS A 241 -1.92 -4.48 -4.31
CA HIS A 241 -1.01 -4.57 -3.18
C HIS A 241 -0.54 -6.01 -2.95
N THR A 242 0.67 -6.14 -2.42
CA THR A 242 1.15 -7.42 -1.90
C THR A 242 0.65 -7.68 -0.49
N ASP A 243 0.51 -8.96 -0.12
CA ASP A 243 0.18 -9.35 1.23
C ASP A 243 1.36 -9.12 2.18
N MET A 244 1.13 -8.30 3.20
CA MET A 244 2.09 -8.11 4.28
C MET A 244 2.21 -9.41 5.07
N TRP A 245 3.43 -9.95 5.16
CA TRP A 245 3.66 -11.16 5.95
C TRP A 245 3.38 -10.88 7.43
N ARG A 246 2.54 -11.73 8.03
CA ARG A 246 2.24 -11.68 9.45
C ARG A 246 3.03 -12.79 10.13
N GLY A 247 4.09 -12.40 10.83
CA GLY A 247 4.88 -13.31 11.67
C GLY A 247 4.22 -13.73 12.98
N GLY A 248 2.99 -13.30 13.23
CA GLY A 248 2.21 -13.79 14.35
C GLY A 248 1.75 -15.22 14.10
N ALA A 249 1.44 -15.95 15.18
CA ALA A 249 0.74 -17.22 15.07
C ALA A 249 -0.59 -16.98 14.32
N THR A 250 -0.66 -17.40 13.06
CA THR A 250 -1.86 -17.27 12.20
C THR A 250 -2.98 -18.21 12.67
N HIS A 251 -2.64 -19.21 13.46
CA HIS A 251 -3.56 -19.89 14.34
C HIS A 251 -3.67 -19.08 15.63
N ARG A 252 -4.86 -18.55 15.95
CA ARG A 252 -5.18 -18.35 17.37
C ARG A 252 -4.76 -19.63 18.07
N SER A 253 -3.88 -19.56 19.07
CA SER A 253 -3.68 -20.71 19.94
C SER A 253 -5.07 -21.02 20.46
N THR A 254 -5.65 -22.11 19.95
CA THR A 254 -6.95 -22.49 20.43
C THR A 254 -6.63 -22.97 21.82
N THR A 255 -7.06 -22.23 22.85
CA THR A 255 -6.89 -22.71 24.23
C THR A 255 -7.44 -24.13 24.28
N MET A 256 -6.93 -25.00 25.15
CA MET A 256 -7.44 -26.38 25.24
C MET A 256 -8.96 -26.42 25.34
N THR A 257 -9.56 -25.44 26.01
CA THR A 257 -11.01 -25.21 26.09
C THR A 257 -11.66 -24.89 24.74
N GLY A 258 -11.05 -24.04 23.91
CA GLY A 258 -11.52 -23.78 22.55
C GLY A 258 -11.39 -25.00 21.63
N PHE A 259 -10.35 -25.82 21.81
CA PHE A 259 -10.14 -27.03 21.01
C PHE A 259 -11.21 -28.06 21.36
N ALA A 260 -11.42 -28.31 22.66
CA ALA A 260 -12.49 -29.18 23.14
C ALA A 260 -13.87 -28.71 22.66
N ARG A 261 -14.16 -27.39 22.72
CA ARG A 261 -15.44 -26.83 22.25
C ARG A 261 -15.64 -27.04 20.75
N ASN A 262 -14.58 -26.91 19.95
CA ASN A 262 -14.65 -27.12 18.50
C ASN A 262 -14.79 -28.62 18.15
N ALA A 263 -14.10 -29.50 18.87
CA ALA A 263 -14.25 -30.95 18.73
C ALA A 263 -15.68 -31.41 19.07
N ILE A 264 -16.23 -30.95 20.20
CA ILE A 264 -17.61 -31.22 20.61
C ILE A 264 -18.59 -30.71 19.55
N ARG A 265 -18.44 -29.47 19.07
CA ARG A 265 -19.29 -28.91 18.01
C ARG A 265 -19.22 -29.70 16.70
N ARG A 266 -18.06 -30.24 16.36
CA ARG A 266 -17.88 -31.07 15.17
C ARG A 266 -18.62 -32.40 15.31
N VAL A 267 -18.43 -33.11 16.43
CA VAL A 267 -19.15 -34.35 16.74
C VAL A 267 -20.66 -34.13 16.77
N LEU A 268 -21.12 -33.03 17.36
CA LEU A 268 -22.53 -32.67 17.41
C LEU A 268 -23.13 -32.39 16.02
N ARG A 269 -22.37 -31.75 15.11
CA ARG A 269 -22.79 -31.60 13.71
C ARG A 269 -22.85 -32.92 12.97
N GLU A 270 -21.85 -33.78 13.16
CA GLU A 270 -21.78 -35.10 12.53
C GLU A 270 -22.89 -36.05 13.06
N THR A 271 -23.38 -35.82 14.28
CA THR A 271 -24.45 -36.60 14.93
C THR A 271 -25.83 -35.93 14.87
N GLY A 272 -25.96 -34.75 14.25
CA GLY A 272 -27.23 -34.03 14.08
C GLY A 272 -27.80 -33.39 15.36
N LEU A 273 -27.05 -33.38 16.46
CA LEU A 273 -27.46 -32.79 17.74
C LEU A 273 -27.09 -31.30 17.79
N ARG A 274 -28.03 -30.43 18.19
CA ARG A 274 -27.75 -29.00 18.44
C ARG A 274 -27.60 -28.75 19.94
N LEU A 275 -26.60 -27.96 20.33
CA LEU A 275 -26.55 -27.36 21.66
C LEU A 275 -27.53 -26.17 21.67
N SER A 276 -28.52 -26.22 22.55
CA SER A 276 -29.34 -25.06 22.95
C SER A 276 -28.50 -24.03 23.69
#